data_AF-A0A945T4T0-F1
#
_entry.id   AF-A0A945T4T0-F1
#
_cell.length_a   1.000
_cell.length_b   1.000
_cell.length_c   1.000
_cell.angle_alpha   90.00
_cell.angle_beta   90.00
_cell.angle_gamma   90.00
#
_symmetry.space_group_name_H-M   'P 1'
#
loop_
_entity.id
_entity.type
_entity.pdbx_description
1 polymer ?
#
loop_
_entity_poly.entity_id
_entity_poly.type
_entity_poly.pdbx_seq_one_letter_code
_entity_poly.pdbx_strand_id
1 'polypeptide(L)'
;MSVFIILHTSGELSYGSSVHAEECKRLAPHLYLLDLFPEIITQEIEKRNGLPGKSVSPKKDGSIMFEVAEDGETYTKIFSPLLAEGEAEWRKLLPHLERLKKCIETAKEYVRTTAARSRS
;
A
#
# COMPACT_ATOMS: atom_id res chain seq x y z
N MET A 1 11.74 11.78 -0.10
CA MET A 1 11.94 10.32 -0.07
C MET A 1 10.69 9.64 0.48
N SER A 2 10.42 8.37 0.17
CA SER A 2 9.20 7.70 0.60
C SER A 2 9.40 6.20 0.84
N VAL A 3 8.49 5.63 1.64
CA VAL A 3 8.25 4.18 1.68
C VAL A 3 6.89 3.93 1.05
N PHE A 4 6.81 2.87 0.25
CA PHE A 4 5.54 2.47 -0.34
C PHE A 4 5.34 0.97 -0.26
N ILE A 5 4.07 0.57 -0.22
CA ILE A 5 3.62 -0.82 -0.26
C ILE A 5 2.64 -0.94 -1.41
N ILE A 6 2.80 -1.98 -2.22
CA ILE A 6 1.95 -2.32 -3.34
C ILE A 6 1.28 -3.67 -3.05
N LEU A 7 -0.04 -3.70 -3.10
CA LEU A 7 -0.84 -4.92 -3.07
C LEU A 7 -1.42 -5.19 -4.46
N HIS A 8 -1.08 -6.33 -5.01
CA HIS A 8 -1.63 -6.82 -6.27
C HIS A 8 -2.92 -7.60 -6.03
N THR A 9 -3.82 -7.62 -7.01
CA THR A 9 -5.06 -8.41 -6.98
C THR A 9 -4.82 -9.92 -6.93
N SER A 10 -3.61 -10.37 -7.30
CA SER A 10 -3.15 -11.75 -7.14
C SER A 10 -2.76 -12.09 -5.69
N GLY A 11 -2.73 -11.10 -4.80
CA GLY A 11 -2.22 -11.21 -3.44
C GLY A 11 -0.71 -11.10 -3.33
N GLU A 12 0.00 -10.87 -4.43
CA GLU A 12 1.41 -10.49 -4.41
C GLU A 12 1.58 -9.13 -3.70
N LEU A 13 2.66 -9.03 -2.93
CA LEU A 13 3.03 -7.84 -2.19
C LEU A 13 4.44 -7.45 -2.58
N SER A 14 4.63 -6.17 -2.90
CA SER A 14 5.94 -5.57 -3.04
C SER A 14 6.01 -4.31 -2.20
N TYR A 15 7.20 -3.98 -1.72
CA TYR A 15 7.47 -2.72 -1.02
C TYR A 15 8.83 -2.22 -1.45
N GLY A 16 9.01 -0.90 -1.45
CA GLY A 16 10.23 -0.27 -1.89
C GLY A 16 10.56 0.97 -1.07
N SER A 17 11.84 1.28 -1.04
CA SER A 17 12.40 2.47 -0.40
C SER A 17 13.85 2.66 -0.84
N SER A 18 14.29 3.88 -1.04
CA SER A 18 15.68 4.21 -1.39
C SER A 18 16.49 4.57 -0.12
N VAL A 19 16.59 3.68 0.87
CA VAL A 19 16.97 4.14 2.23
C VAL A 19 18.45 4.16 2.58
N HIS A 20 18.94 5.38 2.82
CA HIS A 20 20.02 5.67 3.75
C HIS A 20 19.45 6.05 5.13
N ALA A 21 20.29 5.93 6.17
CA ALA A 21 19.81 5.99 7.56
C ALA A 21 19.29 7.37 8.02
N GLU A 22 19.76 8.48 7.45
CA GLU A 22 19.24 9.83 7.75
C GLU A 22 17.83 10.06 7.23
N GLU A 23 17.49 9.46 6.10
CA GLU A 23 16.15 9.58 5.53
C GLU A 23 15.15 8.71 6.32
N CYS A 24 15.58 7.54 6.79
CA CYS A 24 14.78 6.72 7.70
C CYS A 24 14.41 7.45 9.00
N LYS A 25 15.28 8.33 9.53
CA LYS A 25 14.97 9.12 10.73
C LYS A 25 13.83 10.09 10.49
N ARG A 26 13.81 10.75 9.32
CA ARG A 26 12.75 11.69 8.93
C ARG A 26 11.43 10.97 8.68
N LEU A 27 11.50 9.77 8.10
CA LEU A 27 10.33 8.95 7.80
C LEU A 27 9.71 8.26 9.05
N ALA A 28 10.53 7.84 10.01
CA ALA A 28 10.12 7.12 11.22
C ALA A 28 8.88 7.69 11.96
N PRO A 29 8.76 9.02 12.20
CA PRO A 29 7.56 9.57 12.85
C PRO A 29 6.27 9.44 12.03
N HIS A 30 6.34 9.22 10.73
CA HIS A 30 5.18 9.17 9.82
C HIS A 30 4.71 7.74 9.52
N LEU A 31 5.46 6.72 9.93
CA LEU A 31 5.20 5.31 9.57
C LEU A 31 3.85 4.75 10.03
N TYR A 32 3.22 5.34 11.04
CA TYR A 32 1.88 4.95 11.48
C TYR A 32 0.83 5.17 10.38
N LEU A 33 1.08 6.07 9.42
CA LEU A 33 0.17 6.34 8.31
C LEU A 33 0.01 5.13 7.39
N LEU A 34 0.99 4.20 7.35
CA LEU A 34 0.88 2.94 6.60
C LEU A 34 -0.28 2.06 7.09
N ASP A 35 -0.73 2.23 8.34
CA ASP A 35 -1.87 1.49 8.91
C ASP A 35 -3.21 1.86 8.29
N LEU A 36 -3.28 2.99 7.57
CA LEU A 36 -4.48 3.42 6.85
C LEU A 36 -4.75 2.57 5.61
N PHE A 37 -3.75 1.84 5.11
CA PHE A 37 -3.85 1.18 3.81
C PHE A 37 -4.96 0.10 3.74
N PRO A 38 -5.14 -0.79 4.73
CA PRO A 38 -6.26 -1.72 4.75
C PRO A 38 -7.62 -1.02 4.76
N GLU A 39 -7.75 0.09 5.50
CA GLU A 39 -8.98 0.87 5.57
C GLU A 39 -9.32 1.51 4.23
N ILE A 40 -8.33 2.10 3.55
CA ILE A 40 -8.50 2.69 2.21
C ILE A 40 -9.07 1.65 1.24
N ILE A 41 -8.57 0.41 1.27
CA ILE A 41 -9.09 -0.66 0.41
C ILE A 41 -10.58 -0.94 0.72
N THR A 42 -10.93 -1.07 2.00
CA THR A 42 -12.33 -1.29 2.41
C THR A 42 -13.23 -0.14 1.98
N GLN A 43 -12.81 1.11 2.17
CA GLN A 43 -13.57 2.29 1.77
C GLN A 43 -13.74 2.36 0.23
N GLU A 44 -12.73 2.01 -0.55
CA GLU A 44 -12.83 2.02 -2.01
C GLU A 44 -13.79 0.93 -2.54
N ILE A 45 -13.91 -0.21 -1.84
CA ILE A 45 -14.93 -1.24 -2.11
C ILE A 45 -16.32 -0.65 -1.87
N GLU A 46 -16.56 -0.02 -0.72
CA GLU A 46 -17.86 0.57 -0.37
C GLU A 46 -18.28 1.66 -1.36
N LYS A 47 -17.35 2.55 -1.75
CA LYS A 47 -17.60 3.59 -2.76
C LYS A 47 -17.99 3.02 -4.12
N ARG A 48 -17.54 1.80 -4.45
CA ARG A 48 -17.83 1.12 -5.72
C ARG A 48 -19.01 0.15 -5.64
N ASN A 49 -19.58 -0.02 -4.47
CA ASN A 49 -20.72 -0.89 -4.27
C ASN A 49 -21.87 -0.50 -5.21
N GLY A 50 -22.38 -1.48 -5.96
CA GLY A 50 -23.45 -1.27 -6.95
C GLY A 50 -23.04 -0.55 -8.23
N LEU A 51 -21.78 -0.11 -8.40
CA LEU A 51 -21.30 0.45 -9.66
C LEU A 51 -21.00 -0.67 -10.67
N PRO A 52 -21.57 -0.62 -11.89
CA PRO A 52 -21.26 -1.59 -12.92
C PRO A 52 -19.79 -1.45 -13.33
N GLY A 53 -19.01 -2.51 -13.14
CA GLY A 53 -17.65 -2.57 -13.66
C GLY A 53 -17.64 -2.73 -15.17
N LYS A 54 -16.64 -2.16 -15.86
CA LYS A 54 -16.37 -2.57 -17.23
C LYS A 54 -15.72 -3.96 -17.20
N SER A 55 -16.15 -4.86 -18.08
CA SER A 55 -15.47 -6.14 -18.28
C SER A 55 -14.09 -5.86 -18.86
N VAL A 56 -13.06 -5.91 -18.01
CA VAL A 56 -11.66 -5.85 -18.45
C VAL A 56 -11.17 -7.28 -18.62
N SER A 57 -10.19 -7.47 -19.48
CA SER A 57 -9.63 -8.79 -19.73
C SER A 57 -9.14 -9.41 -18.41
N PRO A 58 -9.53 -10.66 -18.07
CA PRO A 58 -9.15 -11.35 -16.82
C PRO A 58 -7.64 -11.65 -16.71
N LYS A 59 -6.83 -11.19 -17.67
CA LYS A 59 -5.40 -11.47 -17.79
C LYS A 59 -4.49 -10.34 -17.26
N LYS A 60 -5.04 -9.25 -16.71
CA LYS A 60 -4.21 -8.17 -16.15
C LYS A 60 -4.38 -8.13 -14.64
N ASP A 61 -3.31 -8.39 -13.91
CA ASP A 61 -3.27 -8.14 -12.47
C ASP A 61 -3.36 -6.64 -12.21
N GLY A 62 -4.27 -6.25 -11.33
CA GLY A 62 -4.36 -4.89 -10.81
C GLY A 62 -3.47 -4.72 -9.60
N SER A 63 -3.18 -3.48 -9.25
CA SER A 63 -2.54 -3.21 -7.98
C SER A 63 -2.94 -1.86 -7.43
N ILE A 64 -2.83 -1.75 -6.12
CA ILE A 64 -2.95 -0.49 -5.41
C ILE A 64 -1.66 -0.27 -4.62
N MET A 65 -1.13 0.94 -4.69
CA MET A 65 0.04 1.37 -3.95
C MET A 65 -0.36 2.43 -2.95
N PHE A 66 0.15 2.31 -1.73
CA PHE A 66 0.09 3.34 -0.71
C PHE A 66 1.51 3.77 -0.34
N GLU A 67 1.77 5.06 -0.43
CA GLU A 67 3.06 5.70 -0.26
C GLU A 67 3.00 6.73 0.85
N VAL A 68 3.99 6.72 1.75
CA VAL A 68 4.19 7.71 2.81
C VAL A 68 5.51 8.41 2.54
N ALA A 69 5.45 9.72 2.34
CA ALA A 69 6.61 10.58 2.13
C ALA A 69 7.25 11.02 3.45
N GLU A 70 8.47 11.53 3.36
CA GLU A 70 9.28 11.97 4.51
C GLU A 70 8.70 13.15 5.30
N ASP A 71 7.80 13.93 4.67
CA ASP A 71 7.06 15.04 5.28
C ASP A 71 5.72 14.59 5.88
N GLY A 72 5.39 13.31 5.77
CA GLY A 72 4.13 12.74 6.22
C GLY A 72 2.98 12.85 5.22
N GLU A 73 3.23 13.33 3.99
CA GLU A 73 2.21 13.25 2.95
C GLU A 73 1.97 11.80 2.51
N THR A 74 0.71 11.49 2.23
CA THR A 74 0.29 10.15 1.80
C THR A 74 -0.24 10.17 0.38
N TYR A 75 0.13 9.17 -0.41
CA TYR A 75 -0.30 9.04 -1.80
C TYR A 75 -0.86 7.64 -2.06
N THR A 76 -2.04 7.59 -2.67
CA THR A 76 -2.64 6.35 -3.16
C THR A 76 -2.59 6.33 -4.68
N LYS A 77 -1.92 5.33 -5.25
CA LYS A 77 -1.87 5.13 -6.71
C LYS A 77 -2.57 3.82 -7.04
N ILE A 78 -3.56 3.89 -7.93
CA ILE A 78 -4.36 2.74 -8.36
C ILE A 78 -3.92 2.39 -9.78
N PHE A 79 -3.52 1.14 -9.98
CA PHE A 79 -3.08 0.63 -11.27
C PHE A 79 -4.14 -0.34 -11.83
N SER A 80 -4.42 -0.18 -13.11
CA SER A 80 -5.41 -0.96 -13.87
C SER A 80 -5.18 -2.48 -13.69
N PRO A 81 -6.25 -3.30 -13.52
CA PRO A 81 -7.68 -3.00 -13.80
C PRO A 81 -8.50 -2.22 -12.77
N LEU A 82 -8.03 -2.01 -11.53
CA LEU A 82 -8.83 -1.41 -10.45
C LEU A 82 -9.44 -0.01 -10.76
N LEU A 83 -8.90 0.71 -11.75
CA LEU A 83 -9.40 2.01 -12.23
C LEU A 83 -10.71 1.93 -13.02
N ALA A 84 -10.96 0.82 -13.72
CA ALA A 84 -12.09 0.67 -14.65
C ALA A 84 -13.14 -0.34 -14.15
N GLU A 85 -12.87 -0.99 -13.03
CA GLU A 85 -13.67 -2.08 -12.49
C GLU A 85 -14.51 -1.68 -11.28
N GLY A 86 -15.66 -2.35 -11.15
CA GLY A 86 -16.60 -2.14 -10.07
C GLY A 86 -16.20 -2.90 -8.81
N GLU A 87 -17.12 -2.97 -7.85
CA GLU A 87 -16.90 -3.59 -6.54
C GLU A 87 -16.26 -4.98 -6.57
N ALA A 88 -16.64 -5.83 -7.53
CA ALA A 88 -16.19 -7.21 -7.62
C ALA A 88 -14.66 -7.35 -7.71
N GLU A 89 -14.00 -6.43 -8.42
CA GLU A 89 -12.55 -6.46 -8.57
C GLU A 89 -11.84 -6.02 -7.30
N TRP A 90 -12.35 -4.96 -6.68
CA TRP A 90 -11.82 -4.46 -5.42
C TRP A 90 -11.97 -5.48 -4.28
N ARG A 91 -13.05 -6.26 -4.28
CA ARG A 91 -13.25 -7.37 -3.32
C ARG A 91 -12.20 -8.47 -3.42
N LYS A 92 -11.50 -8.63 -4.55
CA LYS A 92 -10.38 -9.59 -4.66
C LYS A 92 -9.22 -9.26 -3.73
N LEU A 93 -9.12 -8.02 -3.25
CA LEU A 93 -8.08 -7.60 -2.30
C LEU A 93 -8.39 -8.01 -0.85
N LEU A 94 -9.67 -8.24 -0.50
CA LEU A 94 -10.09 -8.55 0.88
C LEU A 94 -9.35 -9.75 1.52
N PRO A 95 -9.19 -10.90 0.83
CA PRO A 95 -8.47 -12.05 1.40
C PRO A 95 -7.00 -11.76 1.71
N HIS A 96 -6.43 -10.69 1.15
CA HIS A 96 -5.02 -10.34 1.27
C HIS A 96 -4.74 -9.28 2.33
N LEU A 97 -5.78 -8.66 2.92
CA LEU A 97 -5.62 -7.60 3.91
C LEU A 97 -4.82 -8.05 5.14
N GLU A 98 -4.97 -9.29 5.58
CA GLU A 98 -4.26 -9.75 6.78
C GLU A 98 -2.77 -10.02 6.51
N ARG A 99 -2.43 -10.42 5.27
CA ARG A 99 -1.04 -10.49 4.83
C ARG A 99 -0.45 -9.08 4.65
N LEU A 100 -1.26 -8.13 4.19
CA LEU A 100 -0.85 -6.73 4.05
C LEU A 100 -0.48 -6.11 5.41
N LYS A 101 -1.26 -6.33 6.47
CA LYS A 101 -0.92 -5.83 7.83
C LYS A 101 0.46 -6.32 8.29
N LYS A 102 0.77 -7.60 8.08
CA LYS A 102 2.11 -8.15 8.41
C LYS A 102 3.22 -7.50 7.59
N CYS A 103 2.96 -7.22 6.32
CA CYS A 103 3.91 -6.53 5.44
C CYS A 103 4.16 -5.09 5.90
N ILE A 104 3.12 -4.39 6.31
CA ILE A 104 3.21 -3.04 6.90
C ILE A 104 4.15 -3.06 8.12
N GLU A 105 3.93 -3.98 9.07
CA GLU A 105 4.80 -4.07 10.25
C GLU A 105 6.26 -4.36 9.89
N THR A 106 6.49 -5.25 8.91
CA THR A 106 7.84 -5.54 8.40
C THR A 106 8.51 -4.29 7.83
N ALA A 107 7.78 -3.50 7.03
CA ALA A 107 8.30 -2.25 6.46
C ALA A 107 8.62 -1.22 7.57
N LYS A 108 7.76 -1.12 8.59
CA LYS A 108 8.01 -0.22 9.74
C LYS A 108 9.25 -0.60 10.52
N GLU A 109 9.43 -1.89 10.80
CA GLU A 109 10.59 -2.41 11.53
C GLU A 109 11.89 -2.15 10.78
N TYR A 110 11.89 -2.37 9.46
CA TYR A 110 13.03 -2.10 8.60
C TYR A 110 13.48 -0.63 8.66
N VAL A 111 12.54 0.32 8.53
CA VAL A 111 12.85 1.76 8.61
C VAL A 111 13.35 2.14 10.00
N ARG A 112 12.69 1.67 11.07
CA ARG A 112 13.11 1.96 12.46
C ARG A 112 14.52 1.43 12.76
N THR A 113 14.81 0.20 12.34
CA THR A 113 16.13 -0.43 12.54
C THR A 113 17.22 0.31 11.76
N THR A 114 16.94 0.69 10.52
CA THR A 114 17.88 1.43 9.67
C THR A 114 18.14 2.85 10.22
N ALA A 115 17.11 3.54 10.71
CA ALA A 115 17.25 4.83 11.38
C ALA A 115 18.16 4.73 12.62
N ALA A 116 18.02 3.67 13.42
CA ALA A 116 18.78 3.47 14.65
C ALA A 116 20.27 3.17 14.40
N ARG A 117 20.60 2.44 13.32
CA ARG A 117 21.99 2.05 12.98
C ARG A 117 22.91 3.20 12.57
N SER A 118 22.40 4.39 12.26
CA SER A 118 23.26 5.57 12.00
C SER A 118 23.84 6.24 13.25
N ARG A 119 23.51 5.73 14.45
CA ARG A 119 24.05 6.23 15.72
C ARG A 119 25.28 5.45 16.20
N SER A 120 25.73 4.42 15.47
CA SER A 120 26.92 3.62 15.78
C SER A 120 28.11 3.99 14.92
#